data_AF-A0A1I0L6F9-F1
#
_entry.id   AF-A0A1I0L6F9-F1
#
_cell.length_a   1.000
_cell.length_b   1.000
_cell.length_c   1.000
_cell.angle_alpha   90.00
_cell.angle_beta   90.00
_cell.angle_gamma   90.00
#
_symmetry.space_group_name_H-M   'P 1'
#
loop_
_entity.id
_entity.type
_entity.pdbx_description
1 polymer ?
#
loop_
_entity_poly.entity_id
_entity_poly.type
_entity_poly.pdbx_seq_one_letter_code
_entity_poly.pdbx_strand_id
1 'polypeptide(L)'
;MASQSRGRPGWLHVGALEDRLTRAWEAGAFPPAEVLLAIMTLSAVPRALGTRLAAHLDGGIVVGPGAVPDLPGFEALRGVALPVQQGDWERSAGVYDPVRRRVGVGSVPSPSVSVAGHELGHATDHLDGMPSRGPFWSRLHALRARHLAPPYRQDAAELYAEAFACVLVRRARRLIDLFGDEDAARHAYLWFSGRYGIG
;
A
#
# COMPACT_ATOMS: atom_id res chain seq x y z
N MET A 1 19.33 11.08 -18.13
CA MET A 1 17.97 10.80 -18.63
C MET A 1 16.93 11.55 -17.78
N ALA A 2 16.89 12.88 -17.84
CA ALA A 2 16.09 13.73 -16.93
C ALA A 2 14.94 14.49 -17.65
N SER A 3 14.41 13.98 -18.76
CA SER A 3 13.48 14.74 -19.62
C SER A 3 12.06 14.19 -19.72
N GLN A 4 11.67 13.15 -18.98
CA GLN A 4 10.36 12.51 -19.16
C GLN A 4 9.23 13.06 -18.27
N SER A 5 9.51 13.96 -17.32
CA SER A 5 8.50 14.40 -16.34
C SER A 5 7.59 15.56 -16.80
N ARG A 6 7.91 16.25 -17.90
CA ARG A 6 7.11 17.41 -18.33
C ARG A 6 6.08 17.01 -19.39
N GLY A 7 4.82 16.90 -18.99
CA GLY A 7 3.66 16.98 -19.89
C GLY A 7 2.87 15.69 -20.13
N ARG A 8 3.18 14.58 -19.47
CA ARG A 8 2.38 13.34 -19.57
C ARG A 8 1.54 13.13 -18.30
N PRO A 9 0.20 13.04 -18.40
CA PRO A 9 -0.64 12.64 -17.28
C PRO A 9 -0.18 11.32 -16.66
N GLY A 10 -0.02 11.28 -15.33
CA GLY A 10 0.47 10.09 -14.62
C GLY A 10 1.99 9.92 -14.53
N TRP A 11 2.76 10.90 -14.99
CA TRP A 11 4.23 10.88 -14.92
C TRP A 11 4.77 11.80 -13.85
N LEU A 12 4.56 11.42 -12.59
CA LEU A 12 5.32 11.93 -11.45
C LEU A 12 6.44 10.94 -11.13
N HIS A 13 7.66 11.46 -10.92
CA HIS A 13 8.81 10.64 -10.54
C HIS A 13 8.66 10.18 -9.09
N VAL A 14 8.83 8.88 -8.83
CA VAL A 14 8.56 8.28 -7.51
C VAL A 14 9.81 8.02 -6.67
N GLY A 15 10.89 8.73 -6.99
CA GLY A 15 12.16 8.68 -6.25
C GLY A 15 12.90 7.37 -6.49
N ALA A 16 13.44 6.76 -5.43
CA ALA A 16 14.19 5.50 -5.55
C ALA A 16 13.32 4.31 -5.99
N LEU A 17 11.99 4.41 -5.88
CA LEU A 17 11.07 3.38 -6.35
C LEU A 17 10.91 3.38 -7.87
N GLU A 18 11.38 4.42 -8.56
CA GLU A 18 11.23 4.57 -10.02
C GLU A 18 11.88 3.40 -10.77
N ASP A 19 13.05 2.94 -10.30
CA ASP A 19 13.79 1.82 -10.88
C ASP A 19 13.08 0.46 -10.69
N ARG A 20 12.05 0.42 -9.83
CA ARG A 20 11.23 -0.77 -9.57
C ARG A 20 9.84 -0.68 -10.18
N LEU A 21 9.46 0.48 -10.71
CA LEU A 21 8.08 0.77 -11.11
C LEU A 21 7.84 0.49 -12.59
N THR A 22 6.91 -0.41 -12.86
CA THR A 22 6.29 -0.62 -14.16
C THR A 22 4.95 0.11 -14.22
N ARG A 23 4.84 1.06 -15.14
CA ARG A 23 3.59 1.76 -15.46
C ARG A 23 2.87 1.01 -16.57
N ALA A 24 1.86 0.21 -16.22
CA ALA A 24 1.15 -0.69 -17.12
C ALA A 24 -0.03 0.01 -17.82
N TRP A 25 0.26 1.10 -18.53
CA TRP A 25 -0.70 1.77 -19.43
C TRP A 25 0.02 2.40 -20.61
N GLU A 26 -0.72 2.63 -21.70
CA GLU A 26 -0.15 3.16 -22.93
C GLU A 26 0.41 4.57 -22.76
N ALA A 27 1.56 4.81 -23.38
CA ALA A 27 2.22 6.10 -23.34
C ALA A 27 1.37 7.15 -24.08
N GLY A 28 0.80 8.09 -23.33
CA GLY A 28 -0.07 9.15 -23.86
C GLY A 28 -1.57 8.94 -23.56
N ALA A 29 -1.96 7.77 -23.04
CA ALA A 29 -3.27 7.59 -22.45
C ALA A 29 -3.36 8.26 -21.07
N PHE A 30 -4.52 8.80 -20.73
CA PHE A 30 -4.82 9.27 -19.39
C PHE A 30 -5.26 8.05 -18.55
N PRO A 31 -4.47 7.61 -17.56
CA PRO A 31 -4.85 6.44 -16.76
C PRO A 31 -6.01 6.79 -15.81
N PRO A 32 -6.72 5.77 -15.26
CA PRO A 32 -7.74 5.98 -14.25
C PRO A 32 -7.25 6.81 -13.06
N ALA A 33 -8.17 7.50 -12.38
CA ALA A 33 -7.83 8.36 -11.24
C ALA A 33 -7.12 7.59 -10.12
N GLU A 34 -7.51 6.33 -9.90
CA GLU A 34 -6.93 5.42 -8.91
C GLU A 34 -5.45 5.14 -9.21
N VAL A 35 -5.10 4.95 -10.49
CA VAL A 35 -3.71 4.77 -10.94
C VAL A 35 -2.90 6.05 -10.72
N LEU A 36 -3.48 7.22 -11.00
CA LEU A 36 -2.82 8.50 -10.72
C LEU A 36 -2.57 8.68 -9.22
N LEU A 37 -3.55 8.36 -8.38
CA LEU A 37 -3.44 8.43 -6.92
C LEU A 37 -2.40 7.44 -6.38
N ALA A 38 -2.27 6.26 -6.99
CA ALA A 38 -1.20 5.31 -6.68
C ALA A 38 0.18 5.93 -6.95
N ILE A 39 0.39 6.53 -8.12
CA ILE A 39 1.64 7.22 -8.45
C ILE A 39 1.92 8.39 -7.51
N MET A 40 0.90 9.19 -7.17
CA MET A 40 1.02 10.26 -6.19
C MET A 40 1.42 9.72 -4.80
N THR A 41 0.84 8.60 -4.38
CA THR A 41 1.20 7.95 -3.11
C THR A 41 2.65 7.47 -3.11
N LEU A 42 3.09 6.80 -4.18
CA LEU A 42 4.49 6.36 -4.32
C LEU A 42 5.47 7.54 -4.29
N SER A 43 5.11 8.67 -4.90
CA SER A 43 5.93 9.89 -4.89
C SER A 43 6.05 10.56 -3.51
N ALA A 44 5.11 10.29 -2.60
CA ALA A 44 5.11 10.84 -1.25
C ALA A 44 6.02 10.05 -0.28
N VAL A 45 6.56 8.90 -0.71
CA VAL A 45 7.42 8.06 0.14
C VAL A 45 8.74 8.79 0.43
N PRO A 46 9.12 8.97 1.72
CA PRO A 46 10.37 9.63 2.08
C PRO A 46 11.58 8.90 1.49
N ARG A 47 12.60 9.65 1.05
CA ARG A 47 13.77 9.11 0.36
C ARG A 47 14.41 7.91 1.06
N ALA A 48 14.63 8.00 2.38
CA ALA A 48 15.25 6.92 3.15
C ALA A 48 14.42 5.63 3.16
N LEU A 49 13.09 5.74 3.30
CA LEU A 49 12.17 4.62 3.22
C LEU A 49 12.11 4.07 1.78
N GLY A 50 12.00 4.95 0.79
CA GLY A 50 11.96 4.59 -0.63
C GLY A 50 13.19 3.81 -1.07
N THR A 51 14.40 4.17 -0.61
CA THR A 51 15.63 3.42 -0.92
C THR A 51 15.60 2.01 -0.31
N ARG A 52 15.14 1.87 0.94
CA ARG A 52 15.01 0.55 1.60
C ARG A 52 13.97 -0.33 0.91
N LEU A 53 12.81 0.25 0.59
CA LEU A 53 11.76 -0.43 -0.16
C LEU A 53 12.23 -0.83 -1.56
N ALA A 54 12.95 0.04 -2.28
CA ALA A 54 13.52 -0.30 -3.58
C ALA A 54 14.55 -1.44 -3.49
N ALA A 55 15.30 -1.56 -2.40
CA ALA A 55 16.20 -2.71 -2.19
C ALA A 55 15.45 -4.01 -1.89
N HIS A 56 14.31 -3.92 -1.19
CA HIS A 56 13.49 -5.08 -0.81
C HIS A 56 12.58 -5.59 -1.92
N LEU A 57 12.00 -4.69 -2.71
CA LEU A 57 11.03 -5.00 -3.77
C LEU A 57 11.73 -5.42 -5.06
N ASP A 58 12.41 -6.56 -5.04
CA ASP A 58 13.15 -7.07 -6.19
C ASP A 58 12.24 -7.57 -7.32
N GLY A 59 11.06 -8.11 -7.00
CA GLY A 59 10.01 -8.42 -7.96
C GLY A 59 9.33 -7.18 -8.56
N GLY A 60 9.58 -5.99 -8.02
CA GLY A 60 9.13 -4.71 -8.55
C GLY A 60 7.73 -4.26 -8.08
N ILE A 61 7.27 -3.17 -8.68
CA ILE A 61 5.98 -2.54 -8.44
C ILE A 61 5.29 -2.40 -9.80
N VAL A 62 4.06 -2.90 -9.94
CA VAL A 62 3.25 -2.70 -11.15
C VAL A 62 2.02 -1.89 -10.80
N VAL A 63 1.80 -0.79 -11.53
CA VAL A 63 0.60 0.03 -11.40
C VAL A 63 -0.08 0.13 -12.75
N GLY A 64 -1.38 -0.17 -12.82
CA GLY A 64 -2.13 -0.18 -14.08
C GLY A 64 -3.65 -0.21 -13.88
N PRO A 65 -4.43 -0.10 -14.96
CA PRO A 65 -5.88 -0.23 -14.91
C PRO A 65 -6.32 -1.67 -14.64
N GLY A 66 -7.54 -1.84 -14.13
CA GLY A 66 -8.16 -3.15 -13.88
C GLY A 66 -7.92 -3.70 -12.48
N ALA A 67 -8.21 -4.98 -12.29
CA ALA A 67 -7.94 -5.70 -11.04
C ALA A 67 -6.51 -6.28 -11.05
N VAL A 68 -6.05 -6.82 -9.92
CA VAL A 68 -4.72 -7.43 -9.81
C VAL A 68 -4.42 -8.44 -10.94
N PRO A 69 -5.31 -9.39 -11.30
CA PRO A 69 -5.03 -10.34 -12.39
C PRO A 69 -4.95 -9.73 -13.80
N ASP A 70 -5.33 -8.46 -13.97
CA ASP A 70 -5.18 -7.73 -15.24
C ASP A 70 -3.80 -7.06 -15.36
N LEU A 71 -3.04 -7.01 -14.26
CA LEU A 71 -1.70 -6.41 -14.25
C LEU A 71 -0.64 -7.38 -14.79
N PRO A 72 0.33 -6.89 -15.59
CA PRO A 72 1.42 -7.72 -16.11
C PRO A 72 2.14 -8.51 -15.02
N GLY A 73 2.23 -9.82 -15.18
CA GLY A 73 2.88 -10.76 -14.27
C GLY A 73 2.06 -11.17 -13.03
N PHE A 74 0.78 -10.79 -12.94
CA PHE A 74 -0.17 -11.23 -11.91
C PHE A 74 -1.29 -12.11 -12.49
N GLU A 75 -1.21 -12.49 -13.76
CA GLU A 75 -2.26 -13.20 -14.50
C GLU A 75 -2.58 -14.57 -13.89
N ALA A 76 -1.59 -15.21 -13.25
CA ALA A 76 -1.74 -16.50 -12.57
C ALA A 76 -2.71 -16.47 -11.38
N LEU A 77 -3.11 -15.29 -10.90
CA LEU A 77 -4.10 -15.13 -9.83
C LEU A 77 -5.54 -15.19 -10.35
N ARG A 78 -5.75 -15.21 -11.67
CA ARG A 78 -7.08 -15.31 -12.27
C ARG A 78 -7.74 -16.65 -11.92
N GLY A 79 -8.99 -16.59 -11.45
CA GLY A 79 -9.78 -17.73 -11.00
C GLY A 79 -9.34 -18.32 -9.66
N VAL A 80 -8.37 -17.71 -8.97
CA VAL A 80 -7.92 -18.14 -7.65
C VAL A 80 -8.76 -17.43 -6.59
N ALA A 81 -9.22 -18.16 -5.57
CA ALA A 81 -9.92 -17.55 -4.44
C ALA A 81 -8.95 -16.80 -3.52
N LEU A 82 -9.38 -15.68 -2.93
CA LEU A 82 -8.59 -14.98 -1.93
C LEU A 82 -8.44 -15.84 -0.66
N PRO A 83 -7.27 -15.87 0.01
CA PRO A 83 -7.03 -16.78 1.13
C PRO A 83 -7.83 -16.45 2.41
N VAL A 84 -8.18 -15.18 2.63
CA VAL A 84 -8.72 -14.68 3.92
C VAL A 84 -10.06 -13.94 3.77
N GLN A 85 -10.38 -13.44 2.57
CA GLN A 85 -11.64 -12.74 2.29
C GLN A 85 -12.54 -13.61 1.43
N GLN A 86 -13.86 -13.59 1.68
CA GLN A 86 -14.84 -14.11 0.73
C GLN A 86 -14.81 -13.21 -0.51
N GLY A 87 -13.97 -13.56 -1.47
CA GLY A 87 -13.72 -12.75 -2.67
C GLY A 87 -12.80 -13.44 -3.66
N ASP A 88 -12.80 -12.88 -4.85
CA ASP A 88 -12.04 -13.32 -6.01
C ASP A 88 -10.98 -12.25 -6.33
N TRP A 89 -9.80 -12.65 -6.82
CA TRP A 89 -8.73 -11.69 -7.16
C TRP A 89 -9.17 -10.67 -8.23
N GLU A 90 -10.20 -11.01 -8.98
CA GLU A 90 -10.92 -10.24 -9.99
C GLU A 90 -11.50 -8.93 -9.45
N ARG A 91 -11.67 -8.80 -8.13
CA ARG A 91 -12.11 -7.58 -7.46
C ARG A 91 -11.02 -6.95 -6.61
N SER A 92 -9.83 -7.53 -6.57
CA SER A 92 -8.73 -6.98 -5.78
C SER A 92 -8.09 -5.80 -6.50
N ALA A 93 -8.02 -4.66 -5.80
CA ALA A 93 -7.33 -3.48 -6.26
C ALA A 93 -5.83 -3.54 -6.00
N GLY A 94 -5.37 -4.39 -5.08
CA GLY A 94 -3.99 -4.36 -4.60
C GLY A 94 -3.49 -5.74 -4.20
N VAL A 95 -2.18 -5.92 -4.28
CA VAL A 95 -1.50 -7.07 -3.71
C VAL A 95 -0.07 -6.74 -3.35
N TYR A 96 0.37 -7.25 -2.21
CA TYR A 96 1.75 -7.51 -1.92
C TYR A 96 2.00 -9.02 -1.93
N ASP A 97 2.85 -9.49 -2.84
CA ASP A 97 3.34 -10.87 -2.87
C ASP A 97 4.63 -10.95 -2.03
N PRO A 98 4.62 -11.58 -0.85
CA PRO A 98 5.79 -11.68 0.00
C PRO A 98 6.87 -12.63 -0.54
N VAL A 99 6.50 -13.63 -1.36
CA VAL A 99 7.43 -14.60 -1.92
C VAL A 99 8.26 -13.95 -3.02
N ARG A 100 7.61 -13.18 -3.90
CA ARG A 100 8.27 -12.44 -4.98
C ARG A 100 8.69 -11.03 -4.59
N ARG A 101 8.36 -10.59 -3.36
CA ARG A 101 8.51 -9.23 -2.85
C ARG A 101 8.06 -8.20 -3.88
N ARG A 102 6.82 -8.36 -4.34
CA ARG A 102 6.28 -7.62 -5.48
C ARG A 102 4.97 -6.95 -5.10
N VAL A 103 4.76 -5.74 -5.61
CA VAL A 103 3.51 -5.00 -5.43
C VAL A 103 2.76 -4.90 -6.76
N GLY A 104 1.45 -5.11 -6.72
CA GLY A 104 0.52 -4.82 -7.80
C GLY A 104 -0.55 -3.85 -7.33
N VAL A 105 -0.84 -2.81 -8.11
CA VAL A 105 -1.89 -1.82 -7.83
C VAL A 105 -2.72 -1.59 -9.09
N GLY A 106 -3.98 -2.00 -9.01
CA GLY A 106 -5.02 -1.83 -10.01
C GLY A 106 -5.84 -0.55 -9.82
N SER A 107 -6.91 -0.44 -10.61
CA SER A 107 -7.86 0.69 -10.57
C SER A 107 -9.26 0.31 -10.14
N VAL A 108 -9.52 -0.95 -9.76
CA VAL A 108 -10.84 -1.32 -9.22
C VAL A 108 -11.06 -0.67 -7.84
N PRO A 109 -12.32 -0.38 -7.46
CA PRO A 109 -12.62 0.24 -6.18
C PRO A 109 -12.08 -0.56 -4.98
N SER A 110 -11.61 0.14 -3.95
CA SER A 110 -11.10 -0.44 -2.70
C SER A 110 -11.58 0.36 -1.49
N PRO A 111 -11.84 -0.28 -0.33
CA PRO A 111 -12.14 0.41 0.91
C PRO A 111 -10.93 1.08 1.56
N SER A 112 -9.71 0.80 1.07
CA SER A 112 -8.49 1.41 1.57
C SER A 112 -8.42 2.89 1.24
N VAL A 113 -7.83 3.68 2.15
CA VAL A 113 -7.56 5.11 1.92
C VAL A 113 -6.57 5.36 0.79
N SER A 114 -5.68 4.39 0.53
CA SER A 114 -4.76 4.38 -0.60
C SER A 114 -4.26 2.96 -0.80
N VAL A 115 -4.67 2.32 -1.90
CA VAL A 115 -4.26 0.96 -2.23
C VAL A 115 -2.74 0.84 -2.30
N ALA A 116 -2.06 1.75 -3.02
CA ALA A 116 -0.61 1.77 -3.07
C ALA A 116 0.03 1.95 -1.69
N GLY A 117 -0.56 2.80 -0.84
CA GLY A 117 -0.10 2.99 0.54
C GLY A 117 -0.25 1.72 1.37
N HIS A 118 -1.38 1.02 1.23
CA HIS A 118 -1.69 -0.21 1.93
C HIS A 118 -0.71 -1.33 1.54
N GLU A 119 -0.50 -1.57 0.24
CA GLU A 119 0.45 -2.59 -0.21
C GLU A 119 1.90 -2.26 0.16
N LEU A 120 2.27 -0.97 0.15
CA LEU A 120 3.57 -0.55 0.71
C LEU A 120 3.64 -0.76 2.22
N GLY A 121 2.52 -0.67 2.93
CA GLY A 121 2.41 -1.02 4.35
C GLY A 121 2.76 -2.49 4.58
N HIS A 122 2.16 -3.40 3.83
CA HIS A 122 2.51 -4.83 3.85
C HIS A 122 3.98 -5.09 3.49
N ALA A 123 4.48 -4.43 2.44
CA ALA A 123 5.88 -4.56 2.05
C ALA A 123 6.84 -4.06 3.14
N THR A 124 6.48 -2.97 3.83
CA THR A 124 7.26 -2.39 4.92
C THR A 124 7.20 -3.26 6.18
N ASP A 125 6.05 -3.87 6.46
CA ASP A 125 5.90 -4.84 7.55
C ASP A 125 6.83 -6.05 7.30
N HIS A 126 6.81 -6.62 6.09
CA HIS A 126 7.68 -7.73 5.74
C HIS A 126 9.17 -7.34 5.74
N LEU A 127 9.53 -6.18 5.18
CA LEU A 127 10.90 -5.61 5.20
C LEU A 127 11.49 -5.60 6.61
N ASP A 128 10.69 -5.24 7.60
CA ASP A 128 11.13 -5.01 8.98
C ASP A 128 10.92 -6.21 9.92
N GLY A 129 10.60 -7.39 9.36
CA GLY A 129 10.44 -8.61 10.15
C GLY A 129 9.10 -8.67 10.90
N MET A 130 8.03 -8.18 10.27
CA MET A 130 6.64 -8.22 10.76
C MET A 130 6.40 -7.48 12.08
N PRO A 131 6.75 -6.18 12.22
CA PRO A 131 6.42 -5.38 13.40
C PRO A 131 4.92 -5.36 13.74
N SER A 132 4.01 -5.60 12.78
CA SER A 132 2.56 -5.79 13.03
C SER A 132 2.26 -6.91 14.04
N ARG A 133 3.15 -7.91 14.13
CA ARG A 133 3.09 -9.03 15.08
C ARG A 133 3.94 -8.80 16.33
N GLY A 134 4.58 -7.64 16.42
CA GLY A 134 5.42 -7.26 17.54
C GLY A 134 4.61 -6.74 18.74
N PRO A 135 5.24 -6.62 19.93
CA PRO A 135 4.53 -6.30 21.18
C PRO A 135 3.69 -5.02 21.14
N PHE A 136 4.17 -3.98 20.43
CA PHE A 136 3.46 -2.72 20.29
C PHE A 136 2.14 -2.90 19.51
N TRP A 137 2.22 -3.45 18.30
CA TRP A 137 1.06 -3.62 17.42
C TRP A 137 0.10 -4.68 17.92
N SER A 138 0.60 -5.80 18.46
CA SER A 138 -0.28 -6.82 19.05
C SER A 138 -1.07 -6.27 20.24
N ARG A 139 -0.45 -5.44 21.10
CA ARG A 139 -1.17 -4.80 22.21
C ARG A 139 -2.19 -3.79 21.71
N LEU A 140 -1.82 -2.95 20.74
CA LEU A 140 -2.70 -1.93 20.17
C LEU A 140 -3.91 -2.58 19.47
N HIS A 141 -3.67 -3.63 18.69
CA HIS A 141 -4.71 -4.44 18.04
C HIS A 141 -5.65 -5.07 19.06
N ALA A 142 -5.11 -5.76 20.07
CA ALA A 142 -5.93 -6.39 21.12
C ALA A 142 -6.77 -5.38 21.90
N LEU A 143 -6.22 -4.20 22.22
CA LEU A 143 -6.93 -3.13 22.91
C LEU A 143 -8.13 -2.61 22.10
N ARG A 144 -8.01 -2.60 20.76
CA ARG A 144 -9.00 -2.02 19.85
C ARG A 144 -9.87 -3.04 19.11
N ALA A 145 -9.60 -4.34 19.24
CA ALA A 145 -10.21 -5.41 18.44
C ALA A 145 -11.75 -5.32 18.32
N ARG A 146 -12.45 -4.99 19.40
CA ARG A 146 -13.93 -4.86 19.40
C ARG A 146 -14.46 -3.71 18.52
N HIS A 147 -13.64 -2.69 18.27
CA HIS A 147 -13.98 -1.51 17.47
C HIS A 147 -13.52 -1.63 16.02
N LEU A 148 -12.56 -2.52 15.74
CA LEU A 148 -12.06 -2.73 14.38
C LEU A 148 -13.12 -3.42 13.52
N ALA A 149 -13.29 -2.93 12.29
CA ALA A 149 -14.04 -3.63 11.25
C ALA A 149 -13.20 -4.78 10.64
N PRO A 150 -13.82 -5.82 10.08
CA PRO A 150 -13.09 -6.76 9.21
C PRO A 150 -12.48 -6.02 7.99
N PRO A 151 -11.30 -6.45 7.49
CA PRO A 151 -10.46 -7.54 7.98
C PRO A 151 -9.55 -7.16 9.16
N TYR A 152 -9.46 -5.87 9.51
CA TYR A 152 -8.54 -5.34 10.52
C TYR A 152 -8.72 -5.96 11.90
N ARG A 153 -9.93 -6.42 12.24
CA ARG A 153 -10.20 -7.15 13.48
C ARG A 153 -9.50 -8.50 13.54
N GLN A 154 -9.43 -9.21 12.42
CA GLN A 154 -8.90 -10.57 12.35
C GLN A 154 -7.39 -10.57 12.13
N ASP A 155 -6.87 -9.57 11.42
CA ASP A 155 -5.47 -9.53 11.03
C ASP A 155 -4.82 -8.19 11.41
N ALA A 156 -3.82 -8.27 12.30
CA ALA A 156 -3.03 -7.12 12.71
C ALA A 156 -2.15 -6.56 11.58
N ALA A 157 -1.76 -7.39 10.60
CA ALA A 157 -1.01 -6.94 9.42
C ALA A 157 -1.89 -6.06 8.52
N GLU A 158 -3.16 -6.42 8.34
CA GLU A 158 -4.13 -5.58 7.61
C GLU A 158 -4.36 -4.24 8.32
N LEU A 159 -4.48 -4.25 9.66
CA LEU A 159 -4.59 -3.01 10.44
C LEU A 159 -3.32 -2.14 10.29
N TYR A 160 -2.15 -2.76 10.37
CA TYR A 160 -0.86 -2.11 10.21
C TYR A 160 -0.77 -1.44 8.83
N ALA A 161 -1.08 -2.18 7.77
CA ALA A 161 -1.01 -1.71 6.39
C ALA A 161 -1.94 -0.52 6.13
N GLU A 162 -3.18 -0.57 6.62
CA GLU A 162 -4.13 0.52 6.46
C GLU A 162 -3.74 1.75 7.30
N ALA A 163 -3.24 1.54 8.53
CA ALA A 163 -2.75 2.63 9.37
C ALA A 163 -1.51 3.29 8.74
N PHE A 164 -0.59 2.50 8.17
CA PHE A 164 0.55 3.00 7.41
C PHE A 164 0.08 3.87 6.24
N ALA A 165 -0.89 3.40 5.46
CA ALA A 165 -1.47 4.15 4.34
C ALA A 165 -2.05 5.49 4.81
N CYS A 166 -2.82 5.49 5.91
CA CYS A 166 -3.39 6.69 6.49
C CYS A 166 -2.32 7.72 6.88
N VAL A 167 -1.22 7.29 7.50
CA VAL A 167 -0.13 8.19 7.89
C VAL A 167 0.63 8.70 6.65
N LEU A 168 0.96 7.82 5.71
CA LEU A 168 1.68 8.17 4.47
C LEU A 168 0.93 9.24 3.65
N VAL A 169 -0.40 9.09 3.50
CA VAL A 169 -1.23 10.05 2.75
C VAL A 169 -1.86 11.13 3.63
N ARG A 170 -1.41 11.26 4.89
CA ARG A 170 -1.78 12.33 5.84
C ARG A 170 -3.30 12.43 6.10
N ARG A 171 -3.97 11.29 6.25
CA ARG A 171 -5.41 11.18 6.50
C ARG A 171 -5.71 10.92 7.98
N ALA A 172 -5.41 11.90 8.83
CA ALA A 172 -5.55 11.79 10.29
C ALA A 172 -6.97 11.38 10.74
N ARG A 173 -8.02 11.97 10.17
CA ARG A 173 -9.40 11.59 10.50
C ARG A 173 -9.70 10.12 10.18
N ARG A 174 -9.22 9.63 9.04
CA ARG A 174 -9.39 8.22 8.65
C ARG A 174 -8.64 7.29 9.59
N LEU A 175 -7.46 7.68 10.07
CA LEU A 175 -6.71 6.94 11.10
C LEU A 175 -7.49 6.88 12.42
N ILE A 176 -8.08 8.00 12.86
CA ILE A 176 -8.93 8.02 14.07
C ILE A 176 -10.14 7.11 13.90
N ASP A 177 -10.82 7.21 12.76
CA ASP A 177 -11.98 6.36 12.43
C ASP A 177 -11.61 4.87 12.37
N LEU A 178 -10.41 4.53 11.86
CA LEU A 178 -9.89 3.16 11.79
C LEU A 178 -9.77 2.51 13.18
N PHE A 179 -9.28 3.24 14.18
CA PHE A 179 -9.15 2.75 15.55
C PHE A 179 -10.40 2.99 16.42
N GLY A 180 -11.27 3.92 16.00
CA GLY A 180 -12.37 4.46 16.78
C GLY A 180 -11.91 5.14 18.08
N ASP A 181 -10.68 5.67 18.09
CA ASP A 181 -10.00 6.19 19.28
C ASP A 181 -8.80 7.06 18.91
N GLU A 182 -8.80 8.30 19.40
CA GLU A 182 -7.79 9.29 19.06
C GLU A 182 -6.41 8.98 19.66
N ASP A 183 -6.37 8.46 20.88
CA ASP A 183 -5.11 8.11 21.55
C ASP A 183 -4.43 6.91 20.88
N ALA A 184 -5.20 5.88 20.52
CA ALA A 184 -4.71 4.74 19.74
C ALA A 184 -4.18 5.18 18.36
N ALA A 185 -4.94 6.03 17.66
CA ALA A 185 -4.52 6.60 16.39
C ALA A 185 -3.23 7.43 16.52
N ARG A 186 -3.11 8.25 17.57
CA ARG A 186 -1.90 9.01 17.88
C ARG A 186 -0.70 8.10 18.12
N HIS A 187 -0.85 7.02 18.89
CA HIS A 187 0.23 6.07 19.12
C HIS A 187 0.70 5.42 17.81
N ALA A 188 -0.23 5.00 16.94
CA ALA A 188 0.11 4.47 15.61
C ALA A 188 0.83 5.51 14.76
N TYR A 189 0.34 6.76 14.72
CA TYR A 189 0.98 7.87 14.00
C TYR A 189 2.41 8.10 14.46
N LEU A 190 2.64 8.23 15.77
CA LEU A 190 3.97 8.47 16.34
C LEU A 190 4.93 7.31 16.08
N TRP A 191 4.42 6.07 16.09
CA TRP A 191 5.22 4.90 15.78
C TRP A 191 5.71 4.93 14.32
N PHE A 192 4.82 5.22 13.38
CA PHE A 192 5.17 5.31 11.96
C PHE A 192 6.05 6.52 11.64
N SER A 193 5.76 7.70 12.21
CA SER A 193 6.54 8.90 11.95
C SER A 193 7.95 8.80 12.52
N GLY A 194 8.10 8.28 13.74
CA GLY A 194 9.41 8.05 14.34
C GLY A 194 10.23 6.99 13.59
N ARG A 195 9.59 5.96 13.03
CA ARG A 195 10.29 4.85 12.37
C ARG A 195 10.59 5.09 10.89
N TYR A 196 9.68 5.72 10.16
CA TYR A 196 9.76 5.84 8.69
C TYR A 196 9.79 7.29 8.20
N GLY A 197 9.63 8.27 9.07
CA GLY A 197 9.62 9.69 8.70
C GLY A 197 8.43 10.09 7.84
N ILE A 198 7.27 9.42 8.03
CA ILE A 198 6.00 9.72 7.35
C ILE A 198 5.02 10.43 8.30
N GLY A 199 4.10 11.22 7.74
CA GLY A 199 3.06 11.94 8.51
C GLY A 199 3.20 13.46 8.50
#